data_AF-A0A7S3GYY5-F1
#
_entry.id   AF-A0A7S3GYY5-F1
#
_cell.length_a   1.000
_cell.length_b   1.000
_cell.length_c   1.000
_cell.angle_alpha   90.00
_cell.angle_beta   90.00
_cell.angle_gamma   90.00
#
_symmetry.space_group_name_H-M   'P 1'
#
loop_
_entity.id
_entity.type
_entity.pdbx_description
1 polymer ?
#
loop_
_entity_poly.entity_id
_entity_poly.type
_entity_poly.pdbx_seq_one_letter_code
_entity_poly.pdbx_strand_id
1 'polypeptide(L)'
;QKDWKIPPCISNWKNAKGYTIPLDKRLSADGRQLQDVAVNDKFAALSEDLYLSERKAREEIKIRNDMVRQRKVREEEIREQQLRDLAAQARQQRAELATEAAVDGESSRDAEDRRKRMEVLSERQREIERDQRLELAGKKGKRGREEDRDISERIALGQVAQPTSQE
;
A
#
# COMPACT_ATOMS: atom_id res chain seq x y z
N GLN A 1 -37.00 -71.61 27.02
CA GLN A 1 -35.74 -72.07 26.38
C GLN A 1 -35.27 -71.16 25.23
N LYS A 2 -36.16 -70.42 24.54
CA LYS A 2 -35.76 -69.48 23.46
C LYS A 2 -34.92 -68.29 23.94
N ASP A 3 -35.20 -67.79 25.15
CA ASP A 3 -34.52 -66.61 25.72
C ASP A 3 -33.05 -66.88 26.09
N TRP A 4 -32.65 -68.15 26.13
CA TRP A 4 -31.29 -68.58 26.46
C TRP A 4 -30.49 -69.03 25.22
N LYS A 5 -30.95 -68.68 24.01
CA LYS A 5 -30.22 -68.97 22.79
C LYS A 5 -29.11 -67.94 22.57
N ILE A 6 -27.88 -68.37 22.81
CA ILE A 6 -26.68 -67.54 22.61
C ILE A 6 -26.40 -67.37 21.10
N PRO A 7 -26.30 -66.14 20.58
CA PRO A 7 -25.93 -65.91 19.18
C PRO A 7 -24.51 -66.38 18.83
N PRO A 8 -24.23 -66.77 17.58
CA PRO A 8 -22.89 -67.15 17.16
C PRO A 8 -21.93 -65.96 17.17
N CYS A 9 -20.70 -66.18 17.62
CA CYS A 9 -19.65 -65.15 17.62
C CYS A 9 -19.09 -64.96 16.22
N ILE A 10 -19.39 -63.81 15.60
CA ILE A 10 -18.81 -63.38 14.33
C ILE A 10 -17.78 -62.30 14.65
N SER A 11 -16.52 -62.53 14.27
CA SER A 11 -15.45 -61.57 14.53
C SER A 11 -15.07 -60.78 13.28
N ASN A 12 -14.74 -59.50 13.44
CA ASN A 12 -14.27 -58.65 12.34
C ASN A 12 -12.82 -58.95 11.92
N TRP A 13 -12.05 -59.68 12.75
CA TRP A 13 -10.62 -59.96 12.51
C TRP A 13 -10.28 -61.40 12.15
N LYS A 14 -11.06 -62.39 12.58
CA LYS A 14 -10.72 -63.83 12.46
C LYS A 14 -11.84 -64.64 11.82
N ASN A 15 -11.47 -65.45 10.83
CA ASN A 15 -12.34 -66.44 10.17
C ASN A 15 -11.56 -67.73 9.89
N ALA A 16 -11.24 -68.49 10.95
CA ALA A 16 -10.35 -69.65 10.87
C ALA A 16 -10.86 -70.78 9.95
N LYS A 17 -12.18 -70.94 9.84
CA LYS A 17 -12.83 -71.97 9.00
C LYS A 17 -13.26 -71.45 7.63
N GLY A 18 -12.99 -70.19 7.31
CA GLY A 18 -13.29 -69.61 5.99
C GLY A 18 -14.78 -69.52 5.65
N TYR A 19 -15.67 -69.38 6.64
CA TYR A 19 -17.11 -69.29 6.37
C TYR A 19 -17.46 -68.06 5.51
N THR A 20 -18.36 -68.25 4.55
CA THR A 20 -18.98 -67.17 3.77
C THR A 20 -20.07 -66.51 4.60
N ILE A 21 -19.75 -65.37 5.21
CA ILE A 21 -20.65 -64.62 6.10
C ILE A 21 -21.12 -63.36 5.37
N PRO A 22 -22.43 -63.10 5.29
CA PRO A 22 -22.97 -61.90 4.64
C PRO A 22 -22.61 -60.62 5.41
N LEU A 23 -22.62 -59.49 4.70
CA LEU A 23 -22.13 -58.21 5.23
C LEU A 23 -22.96 -57.67 6.39
N ASP A 24 -24.28 -57.85 6.36
CA ASP A 24 -25.17 -57.46 7.45
C ASP A 24 -24.73 -58.08 8.78
N LYS A 25 -24.42 -59.38 8.81
CA LYS A 25 -24.01 -60.08 10.04
C LYS A 25 -22.62 -59.68 10.54
N ARG A 26 -21.74 -59.22 9.65
CA ARG A 26 -20.44 -58.65 10.04
C ARG A 26 -20.60 -57.24 10.58
N LEU A 27 -21.40 -56.42 9.91
CA LEU A 27 -21.62 -55.03 10.26
C LEU A 27 -22.42 -54.87 11.56
N SER A 28 -23.37 -55.75 11.82
CA SER A 28 -24.14 -55.76 13.07
C SER A 28 -23.29 -55.94 14.32
N ALA A 29 -22.08 -56.50 14.20
CA ALA A 29 -21.15 -56.64 15.32
C ALA A 29 -20.39 -55.33 15.64
N ASP A 30 -20.39 -54.36 14.74
CA ASP A 30 -19.52 -53.18 14.84
C ASP A 30 -20.04 -52.14 15.83
N GLY A 31 -21.34 -52.13 16.19
CA GLY A 31 -21.91 -51.28 17.26
C GLY A 31 -21.79 -49.76 17.06
N ARG A 32 -20.98 -49.28 16.11
CA ARG A 32 -20.76 -47.86 15.79
C ARG A 32 -22.03 -47.15 15.34
N GLN A 33 -22.95 -47.89 14.71
CA GLN A 33 -24.26 -47.37 14.30
C GLN A 33 -25.18 -47.07 15.50
N LEU A 34 -24.83 -47.51 16.71
CA LEU A 34 -25.54 -47.21 17.95
C LEU A 34 -24.95 -45.99 18.68
N GLN A 35 -23.80 -45.47 18.22
CA GLN A 35 -23.18 -44.31 18.84
C GLN A 35 -23.74 -43.03 18.21
N ASP A 36 -24.57 -42.32 18.97
CA ASP A 36 -24.98 -40.97 18.61
C ASP A 36 -23.87 -39.98 18.99
N VAL A 37 -23.26 -39.35 17.98
CA VAL A 37 -22.17 -38.38 18.18
C VAL A 37 -22.80 -37.00 18.36
N ALA A 38 -23.08 -36.65 19.61
CA ALA A 38 -23.52 -35.30 19.98
C ALA A 38 -22.32 -34.35 20.12
N VAL A 39 -22.45 -33.13 19.58
CA VAL A 39 -21.46 -32.05 19.75
C VAL A 39 -21.84 -31.18 20.95
N ASN A 40 -20.83 -30.76 21.72
CA ASN A 40 -21.01 -29.90 22.89
C ASN A 40 -21.16 -28.42 22.49
N ASP A 41 -22.16 -27.73 23.04
CA ASP A 41 -22.43 -26.30 22.78
C ASP A 41 -21.25 -25.36 23.14
N LYS A 42 -20.36 -25.79 24.03
CA LYS A 42 -19.13 -25.03 24.35
C LYS A 42 -18.25 -24.80 23.13
N PHE A 43 -18.29 -25.68 22.13
CA PHE A 43 -17.55 -25.47 20.89
C PHE A 43 -18.10 -24.28 20.09
N ALA A 44 -19.42 -24.07 20.10
CA ALA A 44 -20.03 -22.91 19.46
C ALA A 44 -19.63 -21.62 20.19
N ALA A 45 -19.76 -21.58 21.52
CA ALA A 45 -19.37 -20.43 22.34
C ALA A 45 -17.88 -20.06 22.14
N LEU A 46 -16.98 -21.05 22.14
CA LEU A 46 -15.56 -20.82 21.89
C LEU A 46 -15.31 -20.24 20.49
N SER A 47 -15.99 -20.77 19.47
CA SER A 47 -15.82 -20.27 18.10
C SER A 47 -16.31 -18.83 17.95
N GLU A 48 -17.37 -18.45 18.64
CA GLU A 48 -17.88 -17.08 18.67
C GLU A 48 -16.92 -16.13 19.38
N ASP A 49 -16.38 -16.52 20.54
CA ASP A 49 -15.40 -15.73 21.28
C ASP A 49 -14.12 -15.47 20.46
N LEU A 50 -13.64 -16.50 19.75
CA LEU A 50 -12.50 -16.37 18.85
C LEU A 50 -12.80 -15.39 17.70
N TYR A 51 -13.99 -15.47 17.12
CA TYR A 51 -14.38 -14.56 16.04
C TYR A 51 -14.48 -13.09 16.52
N LEU A 52 -15.07 -12.88 17.69
CA LEU A 52 -15.20 -11.55 18.29
C LEU A 52 -13.84 -10.96 18.69
N SER A 53 -12.97 -11.77 19.29
CA SER A 53 -11.63 -11.34 19.68
C SER A 53 -10.76 -11.00 18.47
N GLU A 54 -10.84 -11.80 17.39
CA GLU A 54 -10.14 -11.50 16.15
C GLU A 54 -10.60 -10.17 15.54
N ARG A 55 -11.92 -9.94 15.47
CA ARG A 55 -12.47 -8.69 14.92
C ARG A 55 -11.98 -7.47 15.69
N LYS A 56 -12.03 -7.52 17.03
CA LYS A 56 -11.53 -6.45 17.90
C LYS A 56 -10.03 -6.22 17.71
N ALA A 57 -9.23 -7.28 17.66
CA ALA A 57 -7.80 -7.16 17.44
C ALA A 57 -7.46 -6.48 16.09
N ARG A 58 -8.18 -6.83 15.02
CA ARG A 58 -8.02 -6.19 13.70
C ARG A 58 -8.40 -4.71 13.72
N GLU A 59 -9.50 -4.36 14.40
CA GLU A 59 -9.94 -2.97 14.57
C GLU A 59 -8.90 -2.14 15.33
N GLU A 60 -8.37 -2.65 16.44
CA GLU A 60 -7.33 -1.99 17.22
C GLU A 60 -6.03 -1.80 16.44
N ILE A 61 -5.60 -2.81 15.67
CA ILE A 61 -4.43 -2.71 14.79
C ILE A 61 -4.65 -1.63 13.73
N LYS A 62 -5.84 -1.59 13.11
CA LYS A 62 -6.18 -0.57 12.11
C LYS A 62 -6.09 0.84 12.71
N ILE A 63 -6.74 1.07 13.86
CA ILE A 63 -6.72 2.36 14.55
C ILE A 63 -5.30 2.75 14.93
N ARG A 64 -4.49 1.82 15.45
CA ARG A 64 -3.09 2.07 15.80
C ARG A 64 -2.27 2.46 14.58
N ASN A 65 -2.43 1.74 13.46
CA ASN A 65 -1.71 2.02 12.22
C ASN A 65 -2.11 3.38 11.64
N ASP A 66 -3.40 3.73 11.67
CA ASP A 66 -3.89 5.03 11.23
C ASP A 66 -3.33 6.16 12.11
N MET A 67 -3.29 5.98 13.43
CA MET A 67 -2.69 6.95 14.36
C MET A 67 -1.19 7.11 14.12
N VAL A 68 -0.46 6.01 13.93
CA VAL A 68 0.98 6.05 13.61
C VAL A 68 1.23 6.77 12.29
N ARG A 69 0.41 6.50 11.26
CA ARG A 69 0.49 7.20 9.97
C ARG A 69 0.24 8.69 10.13
N GLN A 70 -0.82 9.09 10.84
CA GLN A 70 -1.12 10.50 11.10
C GLN A 70 -0.02 11.20 11.89
N ARG A 71 0.56 10.52 12.89
CA ARG A 71 1.69 11.06 13.66
C ARG A 71 2.90 11.29 12.77
N LYS A 72 3.22 10.33 11.89
CA LYS A 72 4.34 10.45 10.94
C LYS A 72 4.15 11.64 9.99
N VAL A 73 2.95 11.80 9.42
CA VAL A 73 2.63 12.95 8.57
C VAL A 73 2.80 14.26 9.32
N ARG A 74 2.30 14.35 10.56
CA ARG A 74 2.46 15.55 11.39
C ARG A 74 3.92 15.83 11.74
N GLU A 75 4.72 14.81 12.02
CA GLU A 75 6.16 14.96 12.27
C GLU A 75 6.90 15.44 11.01
N GLU A 76 6.51 14.96 9.83
CA GLU A 76 7.03 15.42 8.54
C GLU A 76 6.64 16.89 8.26
N GLU A 77 5.39 17.28 8.52
CA GLU A 77 4.91 18.67 8.39
C GLU A 77 5.67 19.63 9.32
N ILE A 78 5.86 19.26 10.58
CA ILE A 78 6.63 20.06 11.55
C ILE A 78 8.08 20.19 11.08
N ARG A 79 8.67 19.11 10.57
CA ARG A 79 10.04 19.13 10.06
C ARG A 79 10.17 20.01 8.83
N GLU A 80 9.20 19.98 7.92
CA GLU A 80 9.16 20.85 6.74
C GLU A 80 9.04 22.33 7.15
N GLN A 81 8.16 22.64 8.11
CA GLN A 81 8.01 24.00 8.66
C GLN A 81 9.32 24.50 9.28
N GLN A 82 9.98 23.68 10.10
CA GLN A 82 11.27 24.03 10.71
C GLN A 82 12.34 24.33 9.65
N LEU A 83 12.43 23.51 8.60
CA LEU A 83 13.37 23.74 7.49
C LEU A 83 13.02 25.01 6.71
N ARG A 84 11.73 25.29 6.53
CA ARG A 84 11.24 26.50 5.86
C ARG A 84 11.58 27.76 6.63
N ASP A 85 11.38 27.77 7.95
CA ASP A 85 11.70 28.89 8.82
C ASP A 85 13.20 29.13 8.89
N LEU A 86 14.01 28.07 9.00
CA LEU A 86 15.47 28.17 8.96
C LEU A 86 15.96 28.74 7.63
N ALA A 87 15.38 28.30 6.50
CA ALA A 87 15.71 28.85 5.18
C ALA A 87 15.29 30.32 5.03
N ALA A 88 14.15 30.72 5.59
CA ALA A 88 13.70 32.10 5.60
C ALA A 88 14.64 32.99 6.42
N GLN A 89 15.02 32.56 7.62
CA GLN A 89 16.00 33.25 8.47
C GLN A 89 17.36 33.38 7.78
N ALA A 90 17.87 32.30 7.16
CA ALA A 90 19.13 32.36 6.42
C ALA A 90 19.09 33.33 5.22
N ARG A 91 17.93 33.46 4.55
CA ARG A 91 17.73 34.46 3.49
C ARG A 91 17.66 35.88 4.03
N GLN A 92 17.00 36.10 5.18
CA GLN A 92 16.94 37.39 5.86
C GLN A 92 18.33 37.86 6.27
N GLN A 93 19.10 37.00 6.96
CA GLN A 93 20.47 37.33 7.37
C GLN A 93 21.37 37.67 6.17
N ARG A 94 21.24 36.94 5.05
CA ARG A 94 21.95 37.28 3.81
C ARG A 94 21.53 38.62 3.23
N ALA A 95 20.24 38.96 3.28
CA ALA A 95 19.74 40.24 2.82
C ALA A 95 20.22 41.38 3.72
N GLU A 96 20.18 41.20 5.05
CA GLU A 96 20.70 42.15 6.04
C GLU A 96 22.21 42.41 5.83
N LEU A 97 23.03 41.36 5.73
CA LEU A 97 24.45 41.48 5.39
C LEU A 97 24.68 42.18 4.04
N ALA A 98 23.85 41.92 3.04
CA ALA A 98 23.93 42.61 1.75
C ALA A 98 23.56 44.10 1.85
N THR A 99 22.59 44.46 2.72
CA THR A 99 22.26 45.85 3.00
C THR A 99 23.34 46.56 3.81
N GLU A 100 23.92 45.91 4.82
CA GLU A 100 25.05 46.45 5.59
C GLU A 100 26.26 46.69 4.70
N ALA A 101 26.61 45.73 3.82
CA ALA A 101 27.67 45.90 2.83
C ALA A 101 27.38 47.01 1.80
N ALA A 102 26.12 47.40 1.58
CA ALA A 102 25.75 48.53 0.74
C ALA A 102 25.80 49.88 1.51
N VAL A 103 25.69 49.86 2.83
CA VAL A 103 25.70 51.05 3.71
C VAL A 103 27.11 51.42 4.16
N ASP A 104 28.01 50.45 4.37
CA ASP A 104 29.40 50.65 4.87
C ASP A 104 30.39 51.30 3.86
N GLY A 105 29.89 52.05 2.89
CA GLY A 105 30.72 52.94 2.07
C GLY A 105 31.36 52.27 0.87
N GLU A 106 30.64 52.33 -0.25
CA GLU A 106 31.09 51.84 -1.54
C GLU A 106 32.20 52.73 -2.12
N SER A 107 33.40 52.16 -2.28
CA SER A 107 34.44 52.76 -3.12
C SER A 107 33.95 52.79 -4.57
N SER A 108 34.19 53.89 -5.30
CA SER A 108 33.76 54.11 -6.70
C SER A 108 34.02 52.92 -7.65
N ARG A 109 35.05 52.11 -7.37
CA ARG A 109 35.39 50.88 -8.11
C ARG A 109 34.43 49.71 -7.90
N ASP A 110 33.89 49.53 -6.70
CA ASP A 110 32.96 48.43 -6.40
C ASP A 110 31.57 48.65 -7.03
N ALA A 111 31.19 49.92 -7.26
CA ALA A 111 29.96 50.31 -7.95
C ALA A 111 29.97 49.93 -9.44
N GLU A 112 31.11 50.10 -10.11
CA GLU A 112 31.25 49.69 -11.52
C GLU A 112 31.21 48.17 -11.68
N ASP A 113 31.85 47.43 -10.77
CA ASP A 113 31.84 45.96 -10.81
C ASP A 113 30.45 45.38 -10.50
N ARG A 114 29.68 46.03 -9.62
CA ARG A 114 28.27 45.66 -9.39
C ARG A 114 27.40 45.85 -10.63
N ARG A 115 27.60 46.94 -11.38
CA ARG A 115 26.88 47.19 -12.64
C ARG A 115 27.18 46.13 -13.69
N LYS A 116 28.45 45.75 -13.86
CA LYS A 116 28.85 44.67 -14.79
C LYS A 116 28.23 43.32 -14.41
N ARG A 117 28.20 42.99 -13.12
CA ARG A 117 27.53 41.76 -12.65
C ARG A 117 26.03 41.78 -12.91
N MET A 118 25.36 42.91 -12.68
CA MET A 118 23.93 43.09 -12.99
C MET A 118 23.63 42.95 -14.49
N GLU A 119 24.52 43.45 -15.35
CA GLU A 119 24.40 43.32 -16.81
C GLU A 119 24.48 41.87 -17.27
N VAL A 120 25.48 41.11 -16.77
CA VAL A 120 25.63 39.66 -17.04
C VAL A 120 24.43 38.86 -16.56
N LEU A 121 23.86 39.21 -15.39
CA LEU A 121 22.67 38.54 -14.87
C LEU A 121 21.43 38.84 -15.74
N SER A 122 21.27 40.09 -16.19
CA SER A 122 20.20 40.50 -17.12
C SER A 122 20.30 39.78 -18.47
N GLU A 123 21.50 39.64 -19.02
CA GLU A 123 21.73 38.89 -20.26
C GLU A 123 21.35 37.41 -20.11
N ARG A 124 21.81 36.75 -19.04
CA ARG A 124 21.43 35.37 -18.74
C ARG A 124 19.93 35.20 -18.56
N GLN A 125 19.26 36.16 -17.92
CA GLN A 125 17.82 36.08 -17.71
C GLN A 125 17.06 36.19 -19.04
N ARG A 126 17.50 37.06 -19.96
CA ARG A 126 16.97 37.15 -21.33
C ARG A 126 17.26 35.90 -22.16
N GLU A 127 18.38 35.21 -21.94
CA GLU A 127 18.68 33.91 -22.56
C GLU A 127 17.75 32.81 -22.06
N ILE A 128 17.58 32.69 -20.74
CA ILE A 128 16.67 31.70 -20.14
C ILE A 128 15.22 31.93 -20.58
N GLU A 129 14.79 33.19 -20.68
CA GLU A 129 13.45 33.53 -21.16
C GLU A 129 13.27 33.15 -22.64
N ARG A 130 14.28 33.41 -23.48
CA ARG A 130 14.29 32.97 -24.88
C ARG A 130 14.23 31.44 -24.99
N ASP A 131 15.03 30.73 -24.20
CA ASP A 131 15.07 29.27 -24.17
C ASP A 131 13.76 28.67 -23.67
N GLN A 132 13.16 29.22 -22.60
CA GLN A 132 11.84 28.80 -22.13
C GLN A 132 10.76 29.03 -23.20
N ARG A 133 10.83 30.15 -23.93
CA ARG A 133 9.87 30.46 -25.00
C ARG A 133 10.02 29.50 -26.18
N LEU A 134 11.25 29.15 -26.55
CA LEU A 134 11.57 28.12 -27.55
C LEU A 134 11.13 26.73 -27.09
N GLU A 135 11.36 26.38 -25.83
CA GLU A 135 10.98 25.09 -25.26
C GLU A 135 9.46 24.95 -25.15
N LEU A 136 8.75 26.00 -24.74
CA LEU A 136 7.29 26.04 -24.72
C LEU A 136 6.70 25.99 -26.14
N ALA A 137 7.32 26.66 -27.12
CA ALA A 137 6.90 26.58 -28.52
C ALA A 137 7.14 25.18 -29.11
N GLY A 138 8.26 24.53 -28.78
CA GLY A 138 8.58 23.16 -29.19
C GLY A 138 7.71 22.10 -28.50
N LYS A 139 7.37 22.30 -27.22
CA LYS A 139 6.50 21.39 -26.46
C LYS A 139 5.03 21.53 -26.85
N LYS A 140 4.53 22.74 -27.14
CA LYS A 140 3.13 22.93 -27.60
C LYS A 140 2.83 22.16 -28.89
N GLY A 141 3.79 22.05 -29.80
CA GLY A 141 3.61 21.29 -31.04
C GLY A 141 3.53 19.77 -30.87
N LYS A 142 4.13 19.21 -29.81
CA LYS A 142 4.15 17.76 -29.55
C LYS A 142 3.13 17.31 -28.49
N ARG A 143 3.02 18.02 -27.37
CA ARG A 143 2.06 17.70 -26.29
C ARG A 143 0.62 18.04 -26.67
N GLY A 144 0.36 19.22 -27.23
CA GLY A 144 -1.00 19.59 -27.67
C GLY A 144 -1.52 18.65 -28.75
N ARG A 145 -0.64 18.24 -29.68
CA ARG A 145 -0.96 17.26 -30.74
C ARG A 145 -1.14 15.83 -30.23
N GLU A 146 -0.72 15.50 -29.01
CA GLU A 146 -0.94 14.19 -28.38
C GLU A 146 -2.18 14.19 -27.47
N GLU A 147 -2.52 15.34 -26.88
CA GLU A 147 -3.70 15.54 -26.04
C GLU A 147 -5.00 15.60 -26.88
N ASP A 148 -4.97 16.20 -28.07
CA ASP A 148 -6.13 16.31 -28.98
C ASP A 148 -6.37 15.08 -29.88
N ARG A 149 -5.66 13.96 -29.67
CA ARG A 149 -5.87 12.75 -30.48
C ARG A 149 -7.07 11.97 -30.02
N ASP A 150 -7.98 11.70 -30.94
CA ASP A 150 -9.13 10.84 -30.72
C ASP A 150 -8.69 9.46 -30.22
N ILE A 151 -9.53 8.84 -29.38
CA ILE A 151 -9.25 7.55 -28.71
C ILE A 151 -8.90 6.46 -29.74
N SER A 152 -9.52 6.48 -30.92
CA SER A 152 -9.22 5.57 -32.03
C SER A 152 -7.81 5.76 -32.60
N GLU A 153 -7.32 7.00 -32.71
CA GLU A 153 -5.95 7.27 -33.17
C GLU A 153 -4.91 6.90 -32.11
N ARG A 154 -5.23 7.10 -30.82
CA ARG A 154 -4.35 6.66 -29.71
C ARG A 154 -4.23 5.14 -29.63
N ILE A 155 -5.29 4.41 -29.96
CA ILE A 155 -5.29 2.94 -30.07
C ILE A 155 -4.46 2.50 -31.29
N ALA A 156 -4.64 3.14 -32.45
CA ALA A 156 -3.88 2.83 -33.66
C ALA A 156 -2.38 3.13 -33.52
N LEU A 157 -2.02 4.13 -32.72
CA LEU A 157 -0.64 4.50 -32.40
C LEU A 157 -0.04 3.70 -31.22
N GLY A 158 -0.78 2.74 -30.64
CA GLY A 158 -0.28 1.86 -29.58
C GLY A 158 0.08 2.55 -28.26
N GLN A 159 -0.45 3.76 -28.01
CA GLN A 159 -0.09 4.56 -26.83
C GLN A 159 -0.88 4.18 -25.57
N VAL A 160 -1.95 3.40 -25.71
CA VAL A 160 -2.69 2.85 -24.58
C VAL A 160 -2.09 1.48 -24.25
N ALA A 161 -1.43 1.38 -23.10
CA ALA A 161 -0.95 0.11 -22.59
C ALA A 161 -2.14 -0.84 -22.41
N GLN A 162 -2.12 -1.96 -23.11
CA GLN A 162 -3.13 -3.02 -23.01
C GLN A 162 -3.27 -3.43 -21.53
N PRO A 163 -4.50 -3.58 -21.00
CA PRO A 163 -4.69 -4.08 -19.65
C PRO A 163 -4.13 -5.51 -19.60
N THR A 164 -3.19 -5.73 -18.68
CA THR A 164 -2.59 -7.03 -18.40
C THR A 164 -3.71 -8.03 -18.10
N SER A 165 -3.90 -8.99 -19.00
CA SER A 165 -4.79 -10.13 -18.78
C SER A 165 -4.15 -11.00 -17.71
N GLN A 166 -4.76 -11.05 -16.52
CA GLN A 166 -4.37 -11.97 -15.47
C GLN A 166 -4.94 -13.35 -15.81
N GLU A 167 -4.06 -14.33 -16.02
CA GLU A 167 -4.33 -15.76 -15.80
C GLU A 167 -3.93 -16.14 -14.38
#